data_AF-A0A8W8I4E1-F1
#
_entry.id   AF-A0A8W8I4E1-F1
#
_cell.length_a   1.000
_cell.length_b   1.000
_cell.length_c   1.000
_cell.angle_alpha   90.00
_cell.angle_beta   90.00
_cell.angle_gamma   90.00
#
_symmetry.space_group_name_H-M   'P 1'
#
loop_
_entity.id
_entity.type
_entity.pdbx_description
1 polymer ?
#
loop_
_entity_poly.entity_id
_entity_poly.type
_entity_poly.pdbx_seq_one_letter_code
_entity_poly.pdbx_strand_id
1 'polypeptide(L)'
;MESEDRTSYVRHWERKANEESYKNNQSLQYNGCVYGKYLTTVFLLDTSASMAGTGLEQMKKAFKEIIHEFSQHPSIKENVTIITFGRDVKVLQYYSTDYTKISQCVDDIECAGGSPLEAGLILSSSGILSVPYMTLGSFDLRTRVVIITDGKPTDFGTENSEDVFESMGLDKTSGTIIKRVRGMGRWNPIFCIPVGQNPNIDLASTVFQELSDKDGFSREDITSEVSKMKIGVSGKDLNDVCEIIEKRHAYRSSSCIEKEIEEEQEQEFQEKYAHMPNVGTRVRRGRDWKWKNQDGQGAGTVTGHSNRFGWINVEWDTGLSLLYRYGNDGIMTAYDIEPSDEPRILLEDQPIAVGCLVRRGPDWKWGDQDGGPGNIGTVFRLKTPTEIYVRWPNGNKSNYRYGYRGYRDIEICDPFDPSVLETRTRQMTSSMSKHNEALNSKEAADANVTWRSTGDMTFSKAYSLNKSNDSKKDTVFSDSSHHGRSIFRNQCDKSTCSIWQWQSRCGQWKDFPKDANDTIMEFCSKGKGTTVIVNLNGQLCRINMKKKNMMNTITKEEFNVRLYNKNPHVG
;
A
#
# COMPACT_ATOMS: atom_id res chain seq x y z
N MET A 1 -5.34 -3.08 -26.94
CA MET A 1 -6.74 -3.10 -26.45
C MET A 1 -6.94 -4.10 -25.29
N GLU A 2 -6.19 -5.20 -25.19
CA GLU A 2 -6.35 -6.24 -24.14
C GLU A 2 -5.91 -5.85 -22.70
N SER A 3 -4.98 -4.91 -22.52
CA SER A 3 -4.41 -4.62 -21.19
C SER A 3 -5.31 -3.79 -20.27
N GLU A 4 -6.09 -2.86 -20.84
CA GLU A 4 -7.05 -2.05 -20.09
C GLU A 4 -8.24 -2.87 -19.60
N ASP A 5 -8.75 -3.78 -20.45
CA ASP A 5 -9.88 -4.63 -20.13
C ASP A 5 -9.54 -5.63 -19.01
N ARG A 6 -8.34 -6.23 -19.07
CA ARG A 6 -7.84 -7.09 -18.00
C ARG A 6 -7.64 -6.35 -16.68
N THR A 7 -7.09 -5.13 -16.73
CA THR A 7 -6.90 -4.31 -15.52
C THR A 7 -8.26 -3.95 -14.91
N SER A 8 -9.26 -3.67 -15.74
CA SER A 8 -10.63 -3.44 -15.32
C SER A 8 -11.24 -4.68 -14.65
N TYR A 9 -11.08 -5.86 -15.26
CA TYR A 9 -11.54 -7.14 -14.71
C TYR A 9 -10.96 -7.45 -13.33
N VAL A 10 -9.64 -7.34 -13.19
CA VAL A 10 -8.95 -7.57 -11.92
C VAL A 10 -9.48 -6.61 -10.85
N ARG A 11 -9.59 -5.31 -11.17
CA ARG A 11 -10.12 -4.30 -10.24
C ARG A 11 -11.58 -4.55 -9.87
N HIS A 12 -12.38 -5.09 -10.80
CA HIS A 12 -13.76 -5.48 -10.50
C HIS A 12 -13.80 -6.55 -9.40
N TRP A 13 -13.03 -7.63 -9.55
CA TRP A 13 -12.98 -8.70 -8.54
C TRP A 13 -12.31 -8.28 -7.24
N GLU A 14 -11.29 -7.42 -7.28
CA GLU A 14 -10.67 -6.87 -6.06
C GLU A 14 -11.67 -6.00 -5.29
N ARG A 15 -12.48 -5.19 -5.99
CA ARG A 15 -13.57 -4.43 -5.35
C ARG A 15 -14.61 -5.35 -4.74
N LYS A 16 -15.07 -6.36 -5.50
CA LYS A 16 -16.04 -7.34 -5.02
C LYS A 16 -15.51 -8.12 -3.81
N ALA A 17 -14.23 -8.51 -3.81
CA ALA A 17 -13.60 -9.17 -2.67
C ALA A 17 -13.61 -8.29 -1.42
N ASN A 18 -13.33 -6.99 -1.55
CA ASN A 18 -13.45 -6.04 -0.45
C ASN A 18 -14.90 -5.93 0.05
N GLU A 19 -15.88 -5.80 -0.84
CA GLU A 19 -17.31 -5.74 -0.48
C GLU A 19 -17.77 -7.00 0.28
N GLU A 20 -17.40 -8.18 -0.22
CA GLU A 20 -17.71 -9.47 0.40
C GLU A 20 -16.99 -9.67 1.74
N SER A 21 -15.81 -9.08 1.94
CA SER A 21 -15.08 -9.14 3.21
C SER A 21 -15.86 -8.49 4.37
N TYR A 22 -16.61 -7.41 4.10
CA TYR A 22 -17.45 -6.77 5.12
C TYR A 22 -18.59 -7.69 5.55
N LYS A 23 -19.19 -8.44 4.63
CA LYS A 23 -20.25 -9.40 4.92
C LYS A 23 -19.72 -10.61 5.69
N ASN A 24 -18.53 -11.11 5.34
CA ASN A 24 -17.84 -12.14 6.11
C ASN A 24 -17.55 -11.68 7.56
N ASN A 25 -17.11 -10.43 7.74
CA ASN A 25 -16.91 -9.84 9.07
C ASN A 25 -18.21 -9.76 9.88
N GLN A 26 -19.32 -9.37 9.25
CA GLN A 26 -20.63 -9.35 9.90
C GLN A 26 -21.09 -10.76 10.30
N SER A 27 -20.88 -11.76 9.44
CA SER A 27 -21.19 -13.17 9.75
C SER A 27 -20.41 -13.68 10.96
N LEU A 28 -19.12 -13.37 11.04
CA LEU A 28 -18.28 -13.72 12.20
C LEU A 28 -18.81 -13.09 13.50
N GLN A 29 -19.15 -11.80 13.46
CA GLN A 29 -19.70 -11.08 14.61
C GLN A 29 -21.04 -11.68 15.06
N TYR A 30 -21.94 -11.95 14.12
CA TYR A 30 -23.25 -12.55 14.41
C TYR A 30 -23.13 -13.95 15.03
N ASN A 31 -22.15 -14.74 14.57
CA ASN A 31 -21.87 -16.09 15.09
C ASN A 31 -21.08 -16.08 16.41
N GLY A 32 -20.93 -14.93 17.08
CA GLY A 32 -20.20 -14.81 18.35
C GLY A 32 -18.69 -15.10 18.24
N CYS A 33 -18.16 -15.08 17.01
CA CYS A 33 -16.74 -15.26 16.75
C CYS A 33 -16.06 -13.89 16.83
N VAL A 34 -15.36 -13.64 17.95
CA VAL A 34 -14.44 -12.50 18.04
C VAL A 34 -13.28 -12.75 17.07
N TYR A 35 -12.77 -11.68 16.45
CA TYR A 35 -11.63 -11.70 15.54
C TYR A 35 -10.50 -12.60 16.07
N GLY A 36 -10.04 -13.56 15.26
CA GLY A 36 -8.92 -14.44 15.61
C GLY A 36 -9.20 -15.47 16.70
N LYS A 37 -10.45 -15.87 16.96
CA LYS A 37 -10.78 -16.90 17.97
C LYS A 37 -10.76 -18.35 17.45
N TYR A 38 -11.01 -18.54 16.16
CA TYR A 38 -11.14 -19.85 15.53
C TYR A 38 -10.31 -19.93 14.25
N LEU A 39 -9.91 -21.14 13.86
CA LEU A 39 -9.24 -21.38 12.59
C LEU A 39 -10.17 -20.97 11.47
N THR A 40 -9.63 -20.40 10.41
CA THR A 40 -10.40 -19.93 9.26
C THR A 40 -9.97 -20.67 8.01
N THR A 41 -10.96 -21.21 7.30
CA THR A 41 -10.76 -21.98 6.08
C THR A 41 -11.69 -21.44 4.97
N VAL A 42 -11.12 -21.10 3.83
CA VAL A 42 -11.81 -20.65 2.62
C VAL A 42 -11.82 -21.81 1.62
N PHE A 43 -12.99 -22.33 1.28
CA PHE A 43 -13.13 -23.32 0.20
C PHE A 43 -13.40 -22.62 -1.13
N LEU A 44 -12.60 -22.95 -2.15
CA LEU A 44 -12.87 -22.64 -3.54
C LEU A 44 -13.34 -23.92 -4.23
N LEU A 45 -14.64 -23.97 -4.55
CA LEU A 45 -15.27 -25.12 -5.19
C LEU A 45 -15.46 -24.84 -6.68
N ASP A 46 -14.86 -25.67 -7.53
CA ASP A 46 -15.05 -25.58 -8.98
C ASP A 46 -16.45 -26.08 -9.34
N THR A 47 -17.26 -25.21 -9.93
CA THR A 47 -18.62 -25.51 -10.40
C THR A 47 -18.73 -25.28 -11.91
N SER A 48 -17.62 -25.37 -12.64
CA SER A 48 -17.58 -25.29 -14.10
C SER A 48 -18.24 -26.50 -14.75
N ALA A 49 -18.53 -26.41 -16.06
CA ALA A 49 -19.14 -27.49 -16.81
C ALA A 49 -18.27 -28.77 -16.84
N SER A 50 -16.94 -28.67 -16.75
CA SER A 50 -16.03 -29.84 -16.76
C SER A 50 -16.12 -30.69 -15.50
N MET A 51 -16.66 -30.13 -14.42
CA MET A 51 -16.88 -30.84 -13.16
C MET A 51 -18.14 -31.72 -13.18
N ALA A 52 -19.01 -31.60 -14.18
CA ALA A 52 -20.27 -32.35 -14.22
C ALA A 52 -20.06 -33.88 -14.16
N GLY A 53 -20.93 -34.58 -13.42
CA GLY A 53 -20.82 -36.01 -13.18
C GLY A 53 -19.82 -36.33 -12.06
N THR A 54 -18.85 -37.22 -12.34
CA THR A 54 -17.92 -37.77 -11.34
C THR A 54 -17.13 -36.71 -10.58
N GLY A 55 -16.73 -35.61 -11.24
CA GLY A 55 -15.98 -34.52 -10.59
C GLY A 55 -16.78 -33.85 -9.48
N LEU A 56 -18.06 -33.55 -9.74
CA LEU A 56 -18.99 -32.94 -8.80
C LEU A 56 -19.29 -33.89 -7.63
N GLU A 57 -19.47 -35.19 -7.91
CA GLU A 57 -19.68 -36.20 -6.88
C GLU A 57 -18.48 -36.31 -5.93
N GLN A 58 -17.27 -36.38 -6.49
CA GLN A 58 -16.02 -36.43 -5.72
C GLN A 58 -15.79 -35.13 -4.94
N MET A 59 -16.06 -33.97 -5.54
CA MET A 59 -15.95 -32.67 -4.87
C MET A 59 -16.90 -32.60 -3.67
N LYS A 60 -18.18 -32.95 -3.85
CA LYS A 60 -19.17 -32.97 -2.76
C LYS A 60 -18.76 -33.94 -1.66
N LYS A 61 -18.27 -35.13 -2.03
CA LYS A 61 -17.80 -36.15 -1.08
C LYS A 61 -16.62 -35.62 -0.25
N ALA A 62 -15.54 -35.19 -0.91
CA ALA A 62 -14.34 -34.68 -0.23
C ALA A 62 -14.64 -33.49 0.68
N PHE A 63 -15.44 -32.53 0.18
CA PHE A 63 -15.86 -31.39 0.98
C PHE A 63 -16.63 -31.83 2.23
N LYS A 64 -17.66 -32.68 2.07
CA LYS A 64 -18.48 -33.14 3.20
C LYS A 64 -17.70 -33.96 4.22
N GLU A 65 -16.76 -34.78 3.79
CA GLU A 65 -15.87 -35.53 4.69
C GLU A 65 -15.02 -34.59 5.54
N ILE A 66 -14.42 -33.54 4.94
CA ILE A 66 -13.65 -32.54 5.69
C ILE A 66 -14.52 -31.77 6.69
N ILE A 67 -15.71 -31.33 6.27
CA ILE A 67 -16.65 -30.64 7.17
C ILE A 67 -17.12 -31.56 8.31
N HIS A 68 -17.31 -32.84 8.03
CA HIS A 68 -17.62 -33.83 9.05
C HIS A 68 -16.47 -33.95 10.06
N GLU A 69 -15.22 -34.06 9.61
CA GLU A 69 -14.05 -34.10 10.51
C GLU A 69 -13.96 -32.85 11.40
N PHE A 70 -14.19 -31.66 10.84
CA PHE A 70 -14.24 -30.42 11.64
C PHE A 70 -15.32 -30.48 12.72
N SER A 71 -16.48 -31.08 12.42
CA SER A 71 -17.58 -31.22 13.37
C SER A 71 -17.29 -32.16 14.54
N GLN A 72 -16.39 -33.13 14.35
CA GLN A 72 -16.03 -34.13 15.36
C GLN A 72 -14.87 -33.66 16.27
N HIS A 73 -14.16 -32.59 15.91
CA HIS A 73 -12.97 -32.19 16.64
C HIS A 73 -13.31 -31.57 18.02
N PRO A 74 -12.77 -32.10 19.15
CA PRO A 74 -13.25 -31.76 20.49
C PRO A 74 -12.86 -30.37 20.99
N SER A 75 -11.74 -29.82 20.51
CA SER A 75 -11.10 -28.61 21.08
C SER A 75 -10.84 -27.49 20.08
N ILE A 76 -11.03 -27.74 18.79
CA ILE A 76 -10.70 -26.81 17.71
C ILE A 76 -11.97 -26.62 16.91
N LYS A 77 -12.40 -25.37 16.80
CA LYS A 77 -13.48 -24.98 15.90
C LYS A 77 -12.89 -24.26 14.71
N GLU A 78 -13.45 -24.58 13.55
CA GLU A 78 -13.13 -23.94 12.28
C GLU A 78 -14.30 -23.11 11.76
N ASN A 79 -14.03 -21.85 11.46
CA ASN A 79 -14.88 -20.98 10.67
C ASN A 79 -14.66 -21.27 9.19
N VAL A 80 -15.73 -21.66 8.50
CA VAL A 80 -15.69 -22.04 7.10
C VAL A 80 -16.46 -21.04 6.24
N THR A 81 -15.84 -20.56 5.16
CA THR A 81 -16.52 -19.84 4.07
C THR A 81 -16.33 -20.60 2.76
N ILE A 82 -17.35 -20.57 1.91
CA ILE A 82 -17.40 -21.30 0.64
C ILE A 82 -17.57 -20.30 -0.49
N ILE A 83 -16.72 -20.39 -1.50
CA ILE A 83 -16.81 -19.66 -2.75
C ILE A 83 -16.89 -20.67 -3.88
N THR A 84 -17.83 -20.48 -4.79
CA THR A 84 -17.93 -21.28 -6.03
C THR A 84 -17.35 -20.50 -7.19
N PHE A 85 -16.72 -21.20 -8.13
CA PHE A 85 -16.31 -20.61 -9.41
C PHE A 85 -16.69 -21.53 -10.57
N GLY A 86 -17.52 -21.02 -11.47
CA GLY A 86 -18.00 -21.70 -12.66
C GLY A 86 -18.63 -20.67 -13.60
N ARG A 87 -19.90 -20.89 -13.98
CA ARG A 87 -20.75 -19.86 -14.60
C ARG A 87 -20.80 -18.58 -13.76
N ASP A 88 -21.00 -18.74 -12.46
CA ASP A 88 -20.94 -17.64 -11.50
C ASP A 88 -19.71 -17.79 -10.60
N VAL A 89 -19.07 -16.67 -10.27
CA VAL A 89 -18.11 -16.61 -9.15
C VAL A 89 -18.72 -15.81 -8.01
N LYS A 90 -18.99 -16.51 -6.90
CA LYS A 90 -19.75 -15.96 -5.76
C LYS A 90 -19.41 -16.64 -4.44
N VAL A 91 -19.59 -15.90 -3.35
CA VAL A 91 -19.60 -16.48 -2.00
C VAL A 91 -20.93 -17.21 -1.82
N LEU A 92 -20.87 -18.52 -1.63
CA LEU A 92 -22.03 -19.37 -1.39
C LEU A 92 -22.39 -19.40 0.11
N GLN A 93 -21.38 -19.36 0.97
CA GLN A 93 -21.53 -19.40 2.43
C GLN A 93 -20.50 -18.48 3.07
N TYR A 94 -20.94 -17.51 3.86
CA TYR A 94 -20.05 -16.70 4.70
C TYR A 94 -19.58 -17.50 5.92
N TYR A 95 -18.53 -17.01 6.60
CA TYR A 95 -17.97 -17.70 7.75
C TYR A 95 -19.01 -18.15 8.78
N SER A 96 -19.00 -19.46 9.06
CA SER A 96 -19.85 -20.11 10.04
C SER A 96 -19.13 -21.30 10.70
N THR A 97 -19.62 -21.72 11.87
CA THR A 97 -19.26 -22.97 12.54
C THR A 97 -20.42 -23.97 12.57
N ASP A 98 -21.55 -23.64 11.91
CA ASP A 98 -22.70 -24.53 11.75
C ASP A 98 -22.42 -25.54 10.63
N TYR A 99 -21.67 -26.59 10.97
CA TYR A 99 -21.20 -27.61 10.03
C TYR A 99 -22.35 -28.33 9.30
N THR A 100 -23.53 -28.40 9.92
CA THR A 100 -24.72 -28.98 9.28
C THR A 100 -25.18 -28.13 8.11
N LYS A 101 -25.34 -26.81 8.33
CA LYS A 101 -25.70 -25.88 7.24
C LYS A 101 -24.61 -25.80 6.17
N ILE A 102 -23.34 -25.70 6.59
CA ILE A 102 -22.19 -25.64 5.69
C ILE A 102 -22.17 -26.87 4.76
N SER A 103 -22.40 -28.07 5.32
CA SER A 103 -22.45 -29.32 4.54
C SER A 103 -23.62 -29.35 3.56
N GLN A 104 -24.77 -28.76 3.91
CA GLN A 104 -25.97 -28.73 3.07
C GLN A 104 -25.85 -27.73 1.90
N CYS A 105 -25.04 -26.68 2.05
CA CYS A 105 -24.86 -25.67 1.00
C CYS A 105 -24.40 -26.23 -0.35
N VAL A 106 -23.75 -27.40 -0.37
CA VAL A 106 -23.24 -28.00 -1.61
C VAL A 106 -24.22 -28.99 -2.28
N ASP A 107 -25.36 -29.29 -1.66
CA ASP A 107 -26.29 -30.32 -2.12
C ASP A 107 -26.87 -30.00 -3.49
N ASP A 108 -27.30 -28.74 -3.67
CA ASP A 108 -27.99 -28.27 -4.88
C ASP A 108 -27.05 -27.56 -5.87
N ILE A 109 -25.73 -27.76 -5.76
CA ILE A 109 -24.78 -27.21 -6.73
C ILE A 109 -24.95 -27.88 -8.09
N GLU A 110 -25.10 -27.04 -9.13
CA GLU A 110 -25.08 -27.40 -10.54
C GLU A 110 -23.79 -26.92 -11.22
N CYS A 111 -23.25 -27.74 -12.12
CA CYS A 111 -22.04 -27.45 -12.87
C CYS A 111 -22.38 -26.79 -14.21
N ALA A 112 -21.82 -25.62 -14.48
CA ALA A 112 -21.99 -24.94 -15.75
C ALA A 112 -20.91 -23.88 -16.00
N GLY A 113 -20.77 -23.45 -17.26
CA GLY A 113 -19.85 -22.37 -17.65
C GLY A 113 -18.38 -22.77 -17.65
N GLY A 114 -17.50 -21.77 -17.85
CA GLY A 114 -16.05 -21.95 -17.74
C GLY A 114 -15.57 -22.13 -16.29
N SER A 115 -14.26 -22.29 -16.10
CA SER A 115 -13.59 -22.39 -14.79
C SER A 115 -12.72 -21.12 -14.55
N PRO A 116 -13.32 -19.97 -14.19
CA PRO A 116 -12.61 -18.70 -14.00
C PRO A 116 -11.85 -18.67 -12.66
N LEU A 117 -10.86 -19.56 -12.50
CA LEU A 117 -10.10 -19.75 -11.26
C LEU A 117 -9.40 -18.47 -10.78
N GLU A 118 -8.92 -17.59 -11.69
CA GLU A 118 -8.30 -16.32 -11.30
C GLU A 118 -9.29 -15.42 -10.52
N ALA A 119 -10.58 -15.39 -10.91
CA ALA A 119 -11.60 -14.65 -10.15
C ALA A 119 -11.91 -15.32 -8.81
N GLY A 120 -11.97 -16.65 -8.77
CA GLY A 120 -12.14 -17.40 -7.52
C GLY A 120 -11.02 -17.11 -6.52
N LEU A 121 -9.77 -17.09 -6.99
CA LEU A 121 -8.60 -16.71 -6.19
C LEU A 121 -8.65 -15.25 -5.75
N ILE A 122 -9.02 -14.30 -6.61
CA ILE A 122 -9.15 -12.90 -6.16
C ILE A 122 -10.26 -12.79 -5.10
N LEU A 123 -11.40 -13.45 -5.31
CA LEU A 123 -12.53 -13.42 -4.39
C LEU A 123 -12.23 -14.11 -3.05
N SER A 124 -11.33 -15.10 -3.01
CA SER A 124 -10.89 -15.74 -1.76
C SER A 124 -10.24 -14.74 -0.78
N SER A 125 -9.68 -13.65 -1.31
CA SER A 125 -9.18 -12.53 -0.50
C SER A 125 -10.27 -11.94 0.39
N SER A 126 -11.55 -12.08 0.05
CA SER A 126 -12.65 -11.66 0.93
C SER A 126 -12.63 -12.37 2.28
N GLY A 127 -12.35 -13.69 2.31
CA GLY A 127 -12.22 -14.44 3.56
C GLY A 127 -10.92 -14.11 4.30
N ILE A 128 -9.82 -13.98 3.56
CA ILE A 128 -8.50 -13.67 4.12
C ILE A 128 -8.47 -12.27 4.76
N LEU A 129 -9.04 -11.25 4.11
CA LEU A 129 -9.09 -9.89 4.62
C LEU A 129 -10.02 -9.77 5.84
N SER A 130 -11.06 -10.61 5.91
CA SER A 130 -11.93 -10.65 7.09
C SER A 130 -11.18 -11.15 8.32
N VAL A 131 -10.35 -12.18 8.20
CA VAL A 131 -9.50 -12.67 9.30
C VAL A 131 -8.13 -13.04 8.76
N PRO A 132 -7.10 -12.17 8.88
CA PRO A 132 -5.80 -12.42 8.29
C PRO A 132 -5.03 -13.53 9.02
N TYR A 133 -5.24 -13.69 10.34
CA TYR A 133 -4.67 -14.74 11.17
C TYR A 133 -5.47 -14.92 12.48
N MET A 134 -5.24 -16.04 13.15
CA MET A 134 -5.59 -16.30 14.54
C MET A 134 -4.33 -16.64 15.33
N THR A 135 -4.24 -16.14 16.56
CA THR A 135 -3.18 -16.53 17.49
C THR A 135 -3.62 -17.73 18.34
N LEU A 136 -2.90 -18.85 18.23
CA LEU A 136 -3.05 -20.04 19.06
C LEU A 136 -1.76 -20.25 19.88
N GLY A 137 -1.77 -19.81 21.14
CA GLY A 137 -0.56 -19.80 21.97
C GLY A 137 0.49 -18.84 21.41
N SER A 138 1.65 -19.36 21.01
CA SER A 138 2.75 -18.61 20.37
C SER A 138 2.72 -18.64 18.84
N PHE A 139 1.72 -19.27 18.23
CA PHE A 139 1.62 -19.47 16.79
C PHE A 139 0.53 -18.59 16.19
N ASP A 140 0.84 -17.89 15.11
CA ASP A 140 -0.16 -17.22 14.28
C ASP A 140 -0.54 -18.11 13.10
N LEU A 141 -1.75 -18.66 13.17
CA LEU A 141 -2.33 -19.53 12.17
C LEU A 141 -3.09 -18.68 11.15
N ARG A 142 -2.60 -18.69 9.92
CA ARG A 142 -3.16 -17.93 8.79
C ARG A 142 -4.39 -18.63 8.23
N THR A 143 -5.29 -17.84 7.65
CA THR A 143 -6.44 -18.38 6.92
C THR A 143 -5.97 -19.31 5.80
N ARG A 144 -6.51 -20.54 5.79
CA ARG A 144 -6.20 -21.54 4.77
C ARG A 144 -7.14 -21.40 3.59
N VAL A 145 -6.65 -21.68 2.40
CA VAL A 145 -7.46 -21.77 1.17
C VAL A 145 -7.41 -23.22 0.69
N VAL A 146 -8.57 -23.84 0.51
CA VAL A 146 -8.70 -25.21 -0.02
C VAL A 146 -9.42 -25.13 -1.35
N ILE A 147 -8.75 -25.54 -2.42
CA ILE A 147 -9.27 -25.53 -3.79
C ILE A 147 -9.66 -26.96 -4.16
N ILE A 148 -10.88 -27.18 -4.65
CA ILE A 148 -11.31 -28.48 -5.15
C ILE A 148 -11.73 -28.32 -6.62
N THR A 149 -10.98 -28.92 -7.56
CA THR A 149 -11.09 -28.68 -9.01
C THR A 149 -10.56 -29.86 -9.82
N ASP A 150 -10.96 -29.95 -11.10
CA ASP A 150 -10.38 -30.87 -12.09
C ASP A 150 -9.14 -30.30 -12.80
N GLY A 151 -8.70 -29.09 -12.43
CA GLY A 151 -7.45 -28.49 -12.87
C GLY A 151 -7.50 -27.88 -14.28
N LYS A 152 -8.68 -27.54 -14.81
CA LYS A 152 -8.85 -26.97 -16.16
C LYS A 152 -9.35 -25.52 -16.14
N PRO A 153 -8.51 -24.54 -15.74
CA PRO A 153 -8.94 -23.14 -15.70
C PRO A 153 -9.21 -22.60 -17.12
N THR A 154 -10.23 -21.74 -17.25
CA THR A 154 -10.56 -21.05 -18.50
C THR A 154 -10.14 -19.58 -18.46
N ASP A 155 -9.76 -19.04 -19.62
CA ASP A 155 -9.47 -17.61 -19.79
C ASP A 155 -10.71 -16.73 -19.57
N PHE A 156 -10.46 -15.47 -19.28
CA PHE A 156 -11.50 -14.46 -19.15
C PHE A 156 -12.03 -14.02 -20.52
N GLY A 157 -13.37 -13.94 -20.68
CA GLY A 157 -14.01 -13.21 -21.78
C GLY A 157 -14.72 -14.03 -22.86
N THR A 158 -14.76 -15.36 -22.78
CA THR A 158 -15.58 -16.18 -23.71
C THR A 158 -17.00 -16.34 -23.18
N GLU A 159 -17.79 -15.27 -23.24
CA GLU A 159 -19.24 -15.42 -23.28
C GLU A 159 -19.63 -15.93 -24.68
N ASN A 160 -20.14 -17.16 -24.73
CA ASN A 160 -20.87 -17.73 -25.86
C ASN A 160 -20.24 -17.56 -27.27
N SER A 161 -19.33 -18.45 -27.62
CA SER A 161 -19.27 -18.95 -29.00
C SER A 161 -18.83 -20.40 -28.98
N GLU A 162 -19.77 -21.29 -29.31
CA GLU A 162 -19.41 -22.52 -30.00
C GLU A 162 -18.56 -22.13 -31.21
N ASP A 163 -17.49 -22.88 -31.45
CA ASP A 163 -16.44 -22.65 -32.44
C ASP A 163 -15.42 -21.55 -32.07
N VAL A 164 -14.25 -21.98 -31.59
CA VAL A 164 -12.94 -21.84 -32.27
C VAL A 164 -11.89 -22.47 -31.34
N PHE A 165 -11.45 -23.69 -31.66
CA PHE A 165 -10.13 -24.18 -31.26
C PHE A 165 -9.17 -24.00 -32.45
N GLU A 166 -7.90 -23.74 -32.11
CA GLU A 166 -6.74 -23.54 -32.97
C GLU A 166 -6.58 -22.16 -33.63
N SER A 167 -6.00 -21.22 -32.89
CA SER A 167 -4.60 -20.83 -33.12
C SER A 167 -4.20 -19.68 -32.20
N MET A 168 -2.93 -19.71 -31.75
CA MET A 168 -2.22 -18.67 -30.99
C MET A 168 -2.46 -18.63 -29.47
N GLY A 169 -1.70 -19.44 -28.72
CA GLY A 169 -1.23 -19.02 -27.38
C GLY A 169 -1.54 -19.94 -26.21
N LEU A 170 -0.90 -21.10 -26.16
CA LEU A 170 -0.51 -21.67 -24.87
C LEU A 170 0.34 -20.62 -24.12
N ASP A 171 0.06 -20.40 -22.82
CA ASP A 171 0.99 -19.89 -21.77
C ASP A 171 0.62 -18.58 -21.00
N LYS A 172 -0.49 -17.87 -21.27
CA LYS A 172 -0.83 -16.62 -20.52
C LYS A 172 -1.71 -16.83 -19.27
N THR A 173 -2.72 -17.69 -19.31
CA THR A 173 -3.66 -17.99 -18.20
C THR A 173 -2.93 -18.62 -17.02
N SER A 174 -2.09 -19.62 -17.32
CA SER A 174 -1.30 -20.34 -16.33
C SER A 174 -0.33 -19.42 -15.61
N GLY A 175 0.37 -18.53 -16.33
CA GLY A 175 1.34 -17.60 -15.73
C GLY A 175 0.74 -16.65 -14.69
N THR A 176 -0.50 -16.19 -14.87
CA THR A 176 -1.13 -15.25 -13.94
C THR A 176 -1.82 -15.92 -12.77
N ILE A 177 -2.43 -17.09 -12.99
CA ILE A 177 -2.89 -17.95 -11.90
C ILE A 177 -1.70 -18.35 -11.03
N ILE A 178 -0.58 -18.79 -11.62
CA ILE A 178 0.66 -19.11 -10.90
C ILE A 178 1.16 -17.89 -10.11
N LYS A 179 1.17 -16.69 -10.70
CA LYS A 179 1.57 -15.47 -10.00
C LYS A 179 0.65 -15.16 -8.81
N ARG A 180 -0.66 -15.35 -8.95
CA ARG A 180 -1.65 -15.12 -7.89
C ARG A 180 -1.53 -16.16 -6.78
N VAL A 181 -1.46 -17.44 -7.12
CA VAL A 181 -1.24 -18.55 -6.18
C VAL A 181 0.09 -18.36 -5.44
N ARG A 182 1.18 -17.99 -6.12
CA ARG A 182 2.45 -17.65 -5.47
C ARG A 182 2.34 -16.44 -4.55
N GLY A 183 1.65 -15.38 -4.98
CA GLY A 183 1.46 -14.16 -4.18
C GLY A 183 0.65 -14.42 -2.90
N MET A 184 -0.43 -15.19 -3.00
CA MET A 184 -1.29 -15.55 -1.87
C MET A 184 -0.65 -16.63 -0.99
N GLY A 185 -0.06 -17.65 -1.61
CA GLY A 185 0.59 -18.79 -0.99
C GLY A 185 1.86 -18.44 -0.20
N ARG A 186 2.41 -17.22 -0.39
CA ARG A 186 3.48 -16.67 0.47
C ARG A 186 3.07 -16.59 1.94
N TRP A 187 1.80 -16.29 2.20
CA TRP A 187 1.30 -15.98 3.54
C TRP A 187 0.18 -16.92 4.00
N ASN A 188 -0.63 -17.41 3.07
CA ASN A 188 -1.80 -18.23 3.36
C ASN A 188 -1.57 -19.64 2.81
N PRO A 189 -1.66 -20.71 3.63
CA PRO A 189 -1.56 -22.07 3.12
C PRO A 189 -2.65 -22.32 2.07
N ILE A 190 -2.26 -22.81 0.90
CA ILE A 190 -3.17 -23.18 -0.19
C ILE A 190 -3.06 -24.68 -0.41
N PHE A 191 -4.17 -25.38 -0.25
CA PHE A 191 -4.31 -26.81 -0.54
C PHE A 191 -5.13 -26.98 -1.81
N CYS A 192 -4.73 -27.91 -2.67
CA CYS A 192 -5.51 -28.30 -3.84
C CYS A 192 -5.90 -29.77 -3.69
N ILE A 193 -7.19 -30.05 -3.76
CA ILE A 193 -7.78 -31.38 -3.76
C ILE A 193 -8.23 -31.65 -5.19
N PRO A 194 -7.45 -32.43 -5.95
CA PRO A 194 -7.79 -32.70 -7.33
C PRO A 194 -8.95 -33.72 -7.39
N VAL A 195 -9.92 -33.46 -8.25
CA VAL A 195 -11.10 -34.32 -8.47
C VAL A 195 -11.34 -34.52 -9.98
N GLY A 196 -12.18 -35.47 -10.35
CA GLY A 196 -12.33 -35.93 -11.73
C GLY A 196 -11.38 -37.09 -12.07
N GLN A 197 -11.17 -37.35 -13.36
CA GLN A 197 -10.32 -38.47 -13.77
C GLN A 197 -8.82 -38.11 -13.66
N ASN A 198 -8.13 -38.84 -12.77
CA ASN A 198 -6.68 -39.00 -12.56
C ASN A 198 -5.91 -37.97 -11.72
N PRO A 199 -5.92 -38.16 -10.39
CA PRO A 199 -4.74 -37.93 -9.53
C PRO A 199 -4.46 -39.14 -8.59
N ASN A 200 -3.20 -39.62 -8.52
CA ASN A 200 -2.82 -40.81 -7.71
C ASN A 200 -2.13 -40.39 -6.38
N ILE A 201 -2.94 -40.09 -5.37
CA ILE A 201 -2.52 -39.56 -4.06
C ILE A 201 -1.95 -40.67 -3.14
N ASP A 202 -2.35 -41.93 -3.36
CA ASP A 202 -1.95 -43.07 -2.53
C ASP A 202 -0.44 -43.38 -2.64
N LEU A 203 0.13 -43.15 -3.82
CA LEU A 203 1.57 -43.33 -4.06
C LEU A 203 2.42 -42.34 -3.26
N ALA A 204 2.01 -41.08 -3.16
CA ALA A 204 2.74 -40.05 -2.41
C ALA A 204 2.79 -40.36 -0.90
N SER A 205 1.69 -40.87 -0.36
CA SER A 205 1.61 -41.24 1.06
C SER A 205 2.48 -42.46 1.40
N THR A 206 2.57 -43.42 0.48
CA THR A 206 3.41 -44.63 0.63
C THR A 206 4.90 -44.27 0.63
N VAL A 207 5.33 -43.35 -0.23
CA VAL A 207 6.74 -42.88 -0.30
C VAL A 207 7.15 -42.13 0.97
N PHE A 208 6.23 -41.37 1.57
CA PHE A 208 6.49 -40.63 2.80
C PHE A 208 6.82 -41.53 4.00
N GLN A 209 6.24 -42.74 4.08
CA GLN A 209 6.45 -43.66 5.20
C GLN A 209 7.80 -44.39 5.15
N GLU A 210 8.39 -44.54 3.96
CA GLU A 210 9.65 -45.26 3.74
C GLU A 210 10.89 -44.35 3.80
N LEU A 211 10.70 -43.03 3.73
CA LEU A 211 11.78 -42.05 3.84
C LEU A 211 12.13 -41.78 5.32
N SER A 212 13.40 -41.96 5.71
CA SER A 212 13.87 -41.72 7.10
C SER A 212 13.72 -40.26 7.54
N ASP A 213 13.51 -39.99 8.84
CA ASP A 213 13.37 -38.66 9.51
C ASP A 213 14.54 -37.65 9.37
N LYS A 214 15.20 -37.57 8.20
CA LYS A 214 16.27 -36.62 7.91
C LYS A 214 15.70 -35.34 7.30
N ASP A 215 16.36 -34.22 7.58
CA ASP A 215 15.96 -32.92 7.02
C ASP A 215 16.37 -32.78 5.56
N GLY A 216 15.37 -32.78 4.68
CA GLY A 216 15.49 -32.50 3.24
C GLY A 216 15.81 -33.75 2.43
N PHE A 217 14.98 -34.01 1.42
CA PHE A 217 15.18 -35.11 0.47
C PHE A 217 15.51 -34.52 -0.90
N SER A 218 16.54 -35.06 -1.55
CA SER A 218 16.79 -34.75 -2.94
C SER A 218 15.78 -35.47 -3.83
N ARG A 219 15.58 -34.96 -5.04
CA ARG A 219 14.74 -35.58 -6.06
C ARG A 219 15.21 -37.00 -6.37
N GLU A 220 16.51 -37.22 -6.28
CA GLU A 220 17.18 -38.51 -6.43
C GLU A 220 16.81 -39.49 -5.30
N ASP A 221 16.71 -39.03 -4.05
CA ASP A 221 16.30 -39.86 -2.90
C ASP A 221 14.85 -40.34 -3.05
N ILE A 222 13.95 -39.42 -3.43
CA ILE A 222 12.53 -39.71 -3.67
C ILE A 222 12.37 -40.67 -4.85
N THR A 223 13.12 -40.45 -5.94
CA THR A 223 13.12 -41.32 -7.12
C THR A 223 13.65 -42.72 -6.78
N SER A 224 14.68 -42.81 -5.95
CA SER A 224 15.23 -44.09 -5.49
C SER A 224 14.19 -44.89 -4.71
N GLU A 225 13.43 -44.25 -3.80
CA GLU A 225 12.42 -44.95 -3.01
C GLU A 225 11.22 -45.40 -3.84
N VAL A 226 10.75 -44.54 -4.76
CA VAL A 226 9.71 -44.88 -5.74
C VAL A 226 10.12 -46.07 -6.62
N SER A 227 11.40 -46.14 -7.03
CA SER A 227 11.91 -47.22 -7.89
C SER A 227 11.96 -48.59 -7.20
N LYS A 228 11.96 -48.63 -5.86
CA LYS A 228 11.91 -49.87 -5.07
C LYS A 228 10.50 -50.44 -4.94
N MET A 229 9.48 -49.62 -5.17
CA MET A 229 8.09 -50.05 -5.13
C MET A 229 7.76 -50.84 -6.40
N LYS A 230 7.21 -52.06 -6.27
CA LYS A 230 6.85 -52.94 -7.41
C LYS A 230 5.58 -52.48 -8.14
N ILE A 231 5.39 -51.17 -8.30
CA ILE A 231 4.22 -50.56 -8.94
C ILE A 231 4.72 -49.83 -10.19
N GLY A 232 4.02 -49.96 -11.32
CA GLY A 232 4.34 -49.23 -12.54
C GLY A 232 4.02 -47.75 -12.36
N VAL A 233 4.99 -46.96 -11.93
CA VAL A 233 4.86 -45.52 -11.69
C VAL A 233 5.23 -44.74 -12.95
N SER A 234 4.37 -43.81 -13.40
CA SER A 234 4.67 -42.97 -14.55
C SER A 234 5.61 -41.82 -14.16
N GLY A 235 6.35 -41.27 -15.14
CA GLY A 235 7.23 -40.11 -14.90
C GLY A 235 6.48 -38.85 -14.42
N LYS A 236 5.17 -38.76 -14.65
CA LYS A 236 4.32 -37.68 -14.16
C LYS A 236 4.03 -37.85 -12.67
N ASP A 237 3.67 -39.06 -12.24
CA ASP A 237 3.39 -39.37 -10.83
C ASP A 237 4.61 -39.10 -9.94
N LEU A 238 5.82 -39.39 -10.43
CA LEU A 238 7.06 -39.09 -9.73
C LEU A 238 7.27 -37.58 -9.52
N ASN A 239 6.87 -36.74 -10.48
CA ASN A 239 6.99 -35.28 -10.35
C ASN A 239 6.08 -34.74 -9.26
N ASP A 240 4.84 -35.21 -9.24
CA ASP A 240 3.82 -34.78 -8.29
C ASP A 240 4.22 -35.17 -6.85
N VAL A 241 4.79 -36.36 -6.66
CA VAL A 241 5.34 -36.82 -5.36
C VAL A 241 6.50 -35.94 -4.90
N CYS A 242 7.43 -35.57 -5.80
CA CYS A 242 8.55 -34.68 -5.45
C CYS A 242 8.05 -33.31 -5.01
N GLU A 243 7.10 -32.72 -5.75
CA GLU A 243 6.54 -31.40 -5.42
C GLU A 243 5.86 -31.36 -4.04
N ILE A 244 5.16 -32.44 -3.68
CA ILE A 244 4.48 -32.57 -2.38
C ILE A 244 5.50 -32.65 -1.24
N ILE A 245 6.54 -33.47 -1.38
CA ILE A 245 7.56 -33.70 -0.35
C ILE A 245 8.47 -32.47 -0.16
N GLU A 246 8.77 -31.76 -1.25
CA GLU A 246 9.58 -30.53 -1.24
C GLU A 246 8.86 -29.33 -0.58
N LYS A 247 7.54 -29.39 -0.37
CA LYS A 247 6.71 -28.29 0.17
C LYS A 247 6.60 -28.18 1.71
N ARG A 248 7.56 -28.72 2.47
CA ARG A 248 7.63 -28.65 3.96
C ARG A 248 7.65 -27.22 4.54
N HIS A 249 7.91 -26.20 3.73
CA HIS A 249 7.92 -24.79 4.14
C HIS A 249 6.54 -24.20 4.49
N ALA A 250 5.44 -24.93 4.26
CA ALA A 250 4.08 -24.53 4.64
C ALA A 250 3.85 -24.44 6.16
N TYR A 251 4.80 -24.91 6.99
CA TYR A 251 4.70 -24.97 8.46
C TYR A 251 5.92 -24.33 9.15
N ARG A 252 6.15 -23.03 8.90
CA ARG A 252 7.32 -22.28 9.41
C ARG A 252 7.06 -21.52 10.72
N SER A 253 8.14 -21.28 11.48
CA SER A 253 8.14 -20.59 12.79
C SER A 253 7.94 -19.07 12.68
N SER A 254 7.29 -18.45 13.67
CA SER A 254 6.97 -17.00 13.70
C SER A 254 8.19 -16.08 13.48
N SER A 255 9.37 -16.49 13.96
CA SER A 255 10.59 -15.67 13.88
C SER A 255 11.20 -15.53 12.49
N CYS A 256 10.92 -16.46 11.55
CA CYS A 256 11.39 -16.30 10.16
C CYS A 256 10.41 -15.48 9.32
N ILE A 257 9.11 -15.54 9.64
CA ILE A 257 8.08 -14.75 8.97
C ILE A 257 8.20 -13.26 9.34
N GLU A 258 8.42 -12.95 10.63
CA GLU A 258 8.65 -11.56 11.06
C GLU A 258 9.87 -10.94 10.38
N LYS A 259 10.97 -11.70 10.26
CA LYS A 259 12.18 -11.24 9.56
C LYS A 259 11.95 -11.01 8.08
N GLU A 260 11.26 -11.91 7.38
CA GLU A 260 10.94 -11.73 5.97
C GLU A 260 9.98 -10.55 5.74
N ILE A 261 8.98 -10.33 6.62
CA ILE A 261 8.10 -9.14 6.57
C ILE A 261 8.90 -7.86 6.82
N GLU A 262 9.75 -7.85 7.84
CA GLU A 262 10.60 -6.69 8.12
C GLU A 262 11.54 -6.42 6.93
N GLU A 263 12.17 -7.46 6.36
CA GLU A 263 13.06 -7.35 5.20
C GLU A 263 12.33 -6.88 3.93
N GLU A 264 11.14 -7.42 3.62
CA GLU A 264 10.34 -6.99 2.48
C GLU A 264 9.80 -5.57 2.65
N GLN A 265 9.34 -5.19 3.86
CA GLN A 265 8.97 -3.81 4.15
C GLN A 265 10.18 -2.88 4.06
N GLU A 266 11.36 -3.31 4.52
CA GLU A 266 12.59 -2.51 4.43
C GLU A 266 12.92 -2.17 2.98
N GLN A 267 12.67 -3.08 2.02
CA GLN A 267 12.90 -2.84 0.59
C GLN A 267 12.05 -1.71 0.01
N GLU A 268 10.87 -1.44 0.58
CA GLU A 268 9.97 -0.37 0.12
C GLU A 268 10.52 1.03 0.42
N PHE A 269 11.35 1.15 1.47
CA PHE A 269 11.90 2.43 1.94
C PHE A 269 13.38 2.65 1.55
N GLN A 270 13.92 1.80 0.67
CA GLN A 270 15.31 1.92 0.23
C GLN A 270 15.52 3.00 -0.83
N GLU A 271 16.67 3.65 -0.77
CA GLU A 271 17.19 4.49 -1.85
C GLU A 271 18.04 3.64 -2.78
N LYS A 272 17.50 3.30 -3.95
CA LYS A 272 18.16 2.37 -4.90
C LYS A 272 18.90 3.05 -6.03
N TYR A 273 18.53 4.30 -6.34
CA TYR A 273 18.87 4.94 -7.60
C TYR A 273 19.34 6.38 -7.35
N ALA A 274 20.63 6.65 -7.58
CA ALA A 274 21.25 7.94 -7.26
C ALA A 274 20.68 9.15 -8.05
N HIS A 275 20.03 8.90 -9.19
CA HIS A 275 19.42 9.94 -10.03
C HIS A 275 18.00 10.32 -9.59
N MET A 276 17.40 9.56 -8.66
CA MET A 276 16.06 9.82 -8.15
C MET A 276 16.14 10.65 -6.85
N PRO A 277 15.09 11.40 -6.50
CA PRO A 277 15.04 12.14 -5.26
C PRO A 277 15.15 11.19 -4.07
N ASN A 278 16.01 11.54 -3.12
CA ASN A 278 16.27 10.77 -1.92
C ASN A 278 15.00 10.61 -1.05
N VAL A 279 14.95 9.60 -0.18
CA VAL A 279 13.89 9.49 0.83
C VAL A 279 13.89 10.68 1.76
N GLY A 280 12.71 11.08 2.23
CA GLY A 280 12.52 12.32 2.97
C GLY A 280 12.49 13.57 2.08
N THR A 281 12.73 13.47 0.76
CA THR A 281 12.56 14.62 -0.15
C THR A 281 11.09 15.00 -0.24
N ARG A 282 10.79 16.28 -0.04
CA ARG A 282 9.46 16.84 -0.20
C ARG A 282 9.15 17.04 -1.69
N VAL A 283 7.93 16.75 -2.11
CA VAL A 283 7.55 16.72 -3.53
C VAL A 283 6.17 17.32 -3.79
N ARG A 284 5.94 17.75 -5.02
CA ARG A 284 4.66 18.18 -5.59
C ARG A 284 4.38 17.40 -6.87
N ARG A 285 3.14 17.49 -7.38
CA ARG A 285 2.84 17.01 -8.75
C ARG A 285 3.79 17.70 -9.75
N GLY A 286 4.43 16.90 -10.59
CA GLY A 286 5.37 17.35 -11.62
C GLY A 286 4.69 17.51 -12.97
N ARG A 287 5.50 17.86 -13.98
CA ARG A 287 5.04 18.21 -15.33
C ARG A 287 4.25 17.11 -16.07
N ASP A 288 4.53 15.83 -15.79
CA ASP A 288 3.92 14.71 -16.52
C ASP A 288 2.74 14.07 -15.75
N TRP A 289 2.27 14.74 -14.69
CA TRP A 289 1.23 14.27 -13.79
C TRP A 289 -0.08 13.92 -14.53
N LYS A 290 -0.52 12.66 -14.37
CA LYS A 290 -1.77 12.14 -14.94
C LYS A 290 -2.74 11.56 -13.91
N TRP A 291 -2.43 11.72 -12.62
CA TRP A 291 -3.07 10.99 -11.52
C TRP A 291 -4.21 11.76 -10.85
N LYS A 292 -4.90 12.61 -11.62
CA LYS A 292 -6.03 13.42 -11.16
C LYS A 292 -5.70 14.19 -9.86
N ASN A 293 -6.43 13.98 -8.77
CA ASN A 293 -6.28 14.72 -7.51
C ASN A 293 -5.75 13.83 -6.36
N GLN A 294 -4.98 12.79 -6.66
CA GLN A 294 -4.44 11.88 -5.64
C GLN A 294 -3.56 12.59 -4.60
N ASP A 295 -2.83 13.61 -5.01
CA ASP A 295 -2.00 14.48 -4.16
C ASP A 295 -2.80 15.48 -3.32
N GLY A 296 -4.13 15.58 -3.53
CA GLY A 296 -4.98 16.54 -2.83
C GLY A 296 -4.60 18.01 -3.08
N GLN A 297 -3.84 18.29 -4.15
CA GLN A 297 -3.18 19.59 -4.38
C GLN A 297 -2.25 20.01 -3.21
N GLY A 298 -1.71 19.04 -2.48
CA GLY A 298 -0.77 19.24 -1.38
C GLY A 298 0.63 18.76 -1.73
N ALA A 299 1.56 18.95 -0.80
CA ALA A 299 2.88 18.35 -0.88
C ALA A 299 2.87 16.91 -0.36
N GLY A 300 3.88 16.14 -0.75
CA GLY A 300 4.15 14.80 -0.25
C GLY A 300 5.63 14.62 0.09
N THR A 301 5.98 13.41 0.51
CA THR A 301 7.35 13.01 0.83
C THR A 301 7.70 11.72 0.11
N VAL A 302 8.89 11.65 -0.47
CA VAL A 302 9.44 10.39 -0.95
C VAL A 302 9.73 9.46 0.22
N THR A 303 9.13 8.27 0.20
CA THR A 303 9.33 7.26 1.24
C THR A 303 10.31 6.17 0.82
N GLY A 304 10.50 5.95 -0.49
CA GLY A 304 11.45 4.98 -1.02
C GLY A 304 11.43 4.84 -2.54
N HIS A 305 12.37 4.06 -3.08
CA HIS A 305 12.46 3.77 -4.50
C HIS A 305 11.88 2.38 -4.77
N SER A 306 10.96 2.31 -5.73
CA SER A 306 10.33 1.05 -6.09
C SER A 306 11.34 0.06 -6.66
N ASN A 307 11.05 -1.23 -6.54
CA ASN A 307 11.76 -2.26 -7.32
C ASN A 307 11.46 -2.14 -8.83
N ARG A 308 10.36 -1.48 -9.19
CA ARG A 308 10.07 -1.14 -10.58
C ARG A 308 10.92 0.05 -11.00
N PHE A 309 11.83 -0.18 -11.94
CA PHE A 309 12.71 0.87 -12.47
C PHE A 309 11.90 2.06 -13.02
N GLY A 310 12.32 3.28 -12.69
CA GLY A 310 11.60 4.51 -13.06
C GLY A 310 10.39 4.85 -12.17
N TRP A 311 10.16 4.12 -11.07
CA TRP A 311 9.04 4.37 -10.15
C TRP A 311 9.51 4.66 -8.73
N ILE A 312 8.81 5.59 -8.07
CA ILE A 312 9.16 6.12 -6.75
C ILE A 312 7.93 6.16 -5.83
N ASN A 313 8.13 5.82 -4.55
CA ASN A 313 7.08 5.80 -3.54
C ASN A 313 6.95 7.19 -2.90
N VAL A 314 5.73 7.71 -2.83
CA VAL A 314 5.42 9.00 -2.21
C VAL A 314 4.25 8.86 -1.27
N GLU A 315 4.42 9.36 -0.05
CA GLU A 315 3.34 9.61 0.91
C GLU A 315 2.94 11.08 0.86
N TRP A 316 1.71 11.36 0.43
CA TRP A 316 1.14 12.71 0.42
C TRP A 316 0.78 13.16 1.83
N ASP A 317 0.67 14.47 2.05
CA ASP A 317 0.30 15.00 3.36
C ASP A 317 -1.11 14.61 3.83
N THR A 318 -1.95 14.18 2.88
CA THR A 318 -3.26 13.55 3.11
C THR A 318 -3.17 12.15 3.73
N GLY A 319 -1.97 11.55 3.80
CA GLY A 319 -1.72 10.18 4.22
C GLY A 319 -1.83 9.15 3.09
N LEU A 320 -2.11 9.57 1.85
CA LEU A 320 -2.16 8.65 0.71
C LEU A 320 -0.74 8.30 0.25
N SER A 321 -0.40 7.00 0.29
CA SER A 321 0.90 6.49 -0.17
C SER A 321 0.75 5.69 -1.46
N LEU A 322 1.40 6.15 -2.53
CA LEU A 322 1.31 5.57 -3.87
C LEU A 322 2.63 5.69 -4.64
N LEU A 323 2.69 5.01 -5.79
CA LEU A 323 3.85 5.03 -6.69
C LEU A 323 3.64 6.00 -7.86
N TYR A 324 4.71 6.70 -8.22
CA TYR A 324 4.74 7.68 -9.30
C TYR A 324 5.92 7.45 -10.24
N ARG A 325 5.81 7.90 -11.49
CA ARG A 325 6.91 7.82 -12.45
C ARG A 325 7.90 8.93 -12.20
N TYR A 326 9.18 8.58 -12.13
CA TYR A 326 10.27 9.55 -12.06
C TYR A 326 11.48 9.03 -12.82
N GLY A 327 11.72 9.63 -13.98
CA GLY A 327 12.82 9.26 -14.87
C GLY A 327 12.38 8.38 -16.02
N ASN A 328 13.32 7.63 -16.57
CA ASN A 328 13.11 6.76 -17.72
C ASN A 328 12.91 5.32 -17.27
N ASP A 329 11.83 4.66 -17.69
CA ASP A 329 11.60 3.24 -17.39
C ASP A 329 12.09 2.29 -18.51
N GLY A 330 12.77 2.83 -19.52
CA GLY A 330 13.26 2.12 -20.70
C GLY A 330 12.34 2.22 -21.92
N ILE A 331 11.10 2.68 -21.75
CA ILE A 331 10.11 2.86 -22.82
C ILE A 331 9.61 4.31 -22.85
N MET A 332 9.45 4.93 -21.69
CA MET A 332 9.00 6.31 -21.56
C MET A 332 9.77 7.04 -20.46
N THR A 333 10.03 8.33 -20.70
CA THR A 333 10.52 9.23 -19.67
C THR A 333 9.34 10.04 -19.13
N ALA A 334 9.09 9.96 -17.83
CA ALA A 334 8.03 10.71 -17.18
C ALA A 334 8.44 11.15 -15.77
N TYR A 335 8.05 12.38 -15.43
CA TYR A 335 8.28 13.00 -14.13
C TYR A 335 6.92 13.45 -13.59
N ASP A 336 6.21 12.49 -13.00
CA ASP A 336 4.92 12.72 -12.36
C ASP A 336 5.07 13.56 -11.10
N ILE A 337 6.25 13.60 -10.49
CA ILE A 337 6.52 14.39 -9.28
C ILE A 337 7.78 15.24 -9.46
N GLU A 338 7.86 16.32 -8.70
CA GLU A 338 9.03 17.20 -8.66
C GLU A 338 9.40 17.57 -7.21
N PRO A 339 10.70 17.78 -6.90
CA PRO A 339 11.12 18.26 -5.59
C PRO A 339 10.47 19.59 -5.22
N SER A 340 10.18 19.76 -3.94
CA SER A 340 9.56 20.95 -3.37
C SER A 340 10.24 21.33 -2.06
N ASP A 341 10.31 22.63 -1.76
CA ASP A 341 10.78 23.14 -0.46
C ASP A 341 9.63 23.28 0.56
N GLU A 342 8.42 22.88 0.20
CA GLU A 342 7.27 22.99 1.09
C GLU A 342 7.39 22.04 2.29
N PRO A 343 7.42 22.59 3.52
CA PRO A 343 7.57 21.76 4.71
C PRO A 343 6.29 20.99 5.02
N ARG A 344 6.41 19.87 5.72
CA ARG A 344 5.26 19.22 6.36
C ARG A 344 4.76 20.11 7.49
N ILE A 345 3.47 20.42 7.46
CA ILE A 345 2.80 21.20 8.52
C ILE A 345 1.88 20.25 9.29
N LEU A 346 2.05 20.18 10.61
CA LEU A 346 1.12 19.49 11.51
C LEU A 346 0.21 20.52 12.17
N LEU A 347 -1.09 20.21 12.28
CA LEU A 347 -2.02 20.95 13.12
C LEU A 347 -1.88 20.51 14.59
N GLU A 348 -2.31 21.34 15.55
CA GLU A 348 -1.94 21.28 16.98
C GLU A 348 -2.29 19.94 17.71
N ASP A 349 -3.07 19.05 17.09
CA ASP A 349 -3.42 17.72 17.61
C ASP A 349 -3.05 16.54 16.68
N GLN A 350 -2.31 16.80 15.61
CA GLN A 350 -1.94 15.74 14.67
C GLN A 350 -0.73 14.93 15.16
N PRO A 351 -0.78 13.59 15.04
CA PRO A 351 0.38 12.76 15.35
C PRO A 351 1.54 13.08 14.40
N ILE A 352 2.75 12.71 14.82
CA ILE A 352 3.95 12.81 13.98
C ILE A 352 3.69 12.11 12.63
N ALA A 353 4.17 12.72 11.54
CA ALA A 353 3.94 12.25 10.19
C ALA A 353 5.24 12.22 9.37
N VAL A 354 5.19 11.52 8.24
CA VAL A 354 6.27 11.56 7.25
C VAL A 354 6.43 12.99 6.70
N GLY A 355 7.69 13.40 6.50
CA GLY A 355 8.07 14.73 6.05
C GLY A 355 8.27 15.75 7.18
N CYS A 356 7.96 15.40 8.44
CA CYS A 356 8.25 16.24 9.59
C CYS A 356 9.75 16.49 9.74
N LEU A 357 10.09 17.72 10.11
CA LEU A 357 11.46 18.09 10.47
C LEU A 357 11.72 17.77 11.93
N VAL A 358 12.92 17.28 12.21
CA VAL A 358 13.27 16.79 13.54
C VAL A 358 14.72 17.10 13.90
N ARG A 359 15.02 17.11 15.20
CA ARG A 359 16.39 17.24 15.74
C ARG A 359 16.61 16.24 16.87
N ARG A 360 17.86 16.04 17.28
CA ARG A 360 18.18 15.25 18.48
C ARG A 360 17.44 15.79 19.70
N GLY A 361 16.81 14.90 20.44
CA GLY A 361 16.02 15.15 21.65
C GLY A 361 16.81 14.91 22.95
N PRO A 362 16.15 15.03 24.11
CA PRO A 362 16.80 14.97 25.42
C PRO A 362 17.43 13.60 25.75
N ASP A 363 16.86 12.50 25.25
CA ASP A 363 17.32 11.13 25.55
C ASP A 363 18.31 10.58 24.50
N TRP A 364 18.77 11.45 23.59
CA TRP A 364 19.67 11.08 22.50
C TRP A 364 20.96 10.43 23.01
N LYS A 365 21.24 9.23 22.49
CA LYS A 365 22.42 8.43 22.85
C LYS A 365 23.21 7.90 21.65
N TRP A 366 22.90 8.38 20.45
CA TRP A 366 23.33 7.79 19.18
C TRP A 366 24.57 8.49 18.59
N GLY A 367 25.44 9.03 19.44
CA GLY A 367 26.65 9.75 19.02
C GLY A 367 26.31 10.90 18.06
N ASP A 368 27.08 11.02 16.98
CA ASP A 368 26.85 12.02 15.92
C ASP A 368 26.26 11.41 14.65
N GLN A 369 25.36 10.42 14.82
CA GLN A 369 24.61 9.85 13.69
C GLN A 369 23.81 10.90 12.90
N ASP A 370 23.40 11.98 13.55
CA ASP A 370 22.75 13.14 12.93
C ASP A 370 23.73 14.13 12.24
N GLY A 371 25.03 13.84 12.28
CA GLY A 371 26.08 14.71 11.76
C GLY A 371 26.57 15.76 12.76
N GLY A 372 26.16 15.66 14.04
CA GLY A 372 26.54 16.57 15.11
C GLY A 372 25.36 17.39 15.65
N PRO A 373 25.49 17.98 16.86
CA PRO A 373 24.41 18.69 17.53
C PRO A 373 23.82 19.83 16.68
N GLY A 374 22.48 19.92 16.69
CA GLY A 374 21.74 21.00 16.04
C GLY A 374 21.37 20.74 14.58
N ASN A 375 21.82 19.63 13.98
CA ASN A 375 21.38 19.26 12.64
C ASN A 375 19.89 18.90 12.60
N ILE A 376 19.24 19.31 11.51
CA ILE A 376 17.83 19.01 11.23
C ILE A 376 17.73 17.82 10.28
N GLY A 377 16.99 16.79 10.67
CA GLY A 377 16.65 15.63 9.85
C GLY A 377 15.21 15.67 9.38
N THR A 378 14.87 14.74 8.47
CA THR A 378 13.53 14.57 7.93
C THR A 378 13.01 13.16 8.22
N VAL A 379 11.81 13.05 8.77
CA VAL A 379 11.14 11.77 8.96
C VAL A 379 10.71 11.20 7.61
N PHE A 380 11.13 9.97 7.29
CA PHE A 380 10.75 9.32 6.01
C PHE A 380 9.92 8.05 6.18
N ARG A 381 9.84 7.49 7.39
CA ARG A 381 9.02 6.31 7.72
C ARG A 381 8.63 6.32 9.20
N LEU A 382 7.41 5.88 9.51
CA LEU A 382 6.95 5.60 10.86
C LEU A 382 6.88 4.08 11.04
N LYS A 383 7.66 3.50 11.97
CA LYS A 383 7.57 2.05 12.26
C LYS A 383 6.41 1.77 13.21
N THR A 384 6.32 2.58 14.26
CA THR A 384 5.24 2.60 15.23
C THR A 384 4.98 4.05 15.63
N PRO A 385 3.88 4.38 16.35
CA PRO A 385 3.68 5.71 16.90
C PRO A 385 4.81 6.20 17.82
N THR A 386 5.66 5.28 18.30
CA THR A 386 6.74 5.55 19.25
C THR A 386 8.15 5.33 18.68
N GLU A 387 8.28 4.91 17.42
CA GLU A 387 9.56 4.65 16.75
C GLU A 387 9.51 5.13 15.29
N ILE A 388 10.44 6.01 14.94
CA ILE A 388 10.44 6.74 13.67
C ILE A 388 11.79 6.65 12.98
N TYR A 389 11.78 6.63 11.64
CA TYR A 389 12.97 6.64 10.81
C TYR A 389 13.24 8.04 10.27
N VAL A 390 14.48 8.49 10.45
CA VAL A 390 14.94 9.84 10.11
C VAL A 390 16.10 9.75 9.14
N ARG A 391 16.04 10.57 8.09
CA ARG A 391 17.18 10.86 7.22
C ARG A 391 17.85 12.14 7.70
N TRP A 392 19.14 12.05 7.98
CA TRP A 392 19.97 13.18 8.35
C TRP A 392 20.71 13.78 7.15
N PRO A 393 21.16 15.04 7.22
CA PRO A 393 21.77 15.72 6.06
C PRO A 393 23.15 15.18 5.65
N ASN A 394 23.83 14.48 6.54
CA ASN A 394 25.02 13.70 6.21
C ASN A 394 24.71 12.43 5.38
N GLY A 395 23.43 12.15 5.09
CA GLY A 395 22.97 10.97 4.37
C GLY A 395 22.68 9.76 5.27
N ASN A 396 22.98 9.84 6.57
CA ASN A 396 22.69 8.76 7.49
C ASN A 396 21.18 8.57 7.66
N LYS A 397 20.74 7.31 7.70
CA LYS A 397 19.34 6.91 7.87
C LYS A 397 19.26 5.89 8.98
N SER A 398 18.44 6.15 9.99
CA SER A 398 18.23 5.19 11.08
C SER A 398 16.91 5.45 11.79
N ASN A 399 16.53 4.55 12.69
CA ASN A 399 15.35 4.66 13.53
C ASN A 399 15.68 5.13 14.94
N TYR A 400 14.76 5.88 15.54
CA TYR A 400 14.94 6.54 16.83
C TYR A 400 13.67 6.47 17.66
N ARG A 401 13.83 6.55 18.99
CA ARG A 401 12.72 6.49 19.95
C ARG A 401 11.99 7.84 20.00
N TYR A 402 10.68 7.79 19.79
CA TYR A 402 9.76 8.92 19.90
C TYR A 402 8.69 8.61 20.95
N GLY A 403 9.12 8.26 22.17
CA GLY A 403 8.26 7.82 23.26
C GLY A 403 8.33 6.32 23.55
N TYR A 404 9.12 5.55 22.80
CA TYR A 404 9.30 4.12 23.07
C TYR A 404 9.97 3.93 24.43
N ARG A 405 9.28 3.21 25.33
CA ARG A 405 9.64 3.05 26.76
C ARG A 405 9.86 4.39 27.48
N GLY A 406 9.16 5.45 27.06
CA GLY A 406 9.23 6.78 27.66
C GLY A 406 10.40 7.64 27.18
N TYR A 407 11.31 7.14 26.36
CA TYR A 407 12.47 7.90 25.88
C TYR A 407 12.14 8.67 24.59
N ARG A 408 12.64 9.91 24.52
CA ARG A 408 12.54 10.81 23.38
C ARG A 408 13.94 11.15 22.86
N ASP A 409 14.41 10.31 21.94
CA ASP A 409 15.64 10.58 21.18
C ASP A 409 15.45 11.69 20.16
N ILE A 410 14.21 11.98 19.75
CA ILE A 410 13.88 12.94 18.70
C ILE A 410 12.84 13.96 19.18
N GLU A 411 13.04 15.21 18.76
CA GLU A 411 12.09 16.31 18.93
C GLU A 411 11.63 16.84 17.56
N ILE A 412 10.33 17.13 17.41
CA ILE A 412 9.78 17.76 16.21
C ILE A 412 10.16 19.24 16.19
N CYS A 413 10.61 19.71 15.03
CA CYS A 413 10.91 21.10 14.78
C CYS A 413 9.71 21.81 14.16
N ASP A 414 9.43 23.05 14.60
CA ASP A 414 8.58 23.95 13.81
C ASP A 414 9.33 24.28 12.51
N PRO A 415 8.80 23.89 11.33
CA PRO A 415 9.48 24.13 10.06
C PRO A 415 9.63 25.62 9.73
N PHE A 416 8.96 26.50 10.47
CA PHE A 416 9.05 27.92 10.30
C PHE A 416 9.77 28.67 11.43
N ASP A 417 10.40 27.95 12.35
CA ASP A 417 11.34 28.53 13.30
C ASP A 417 12.56 29.08 12.53
N PRO A 418 12.95 30.36 12.74
CA PRO A 418 14.10 30.95 12.05
C PRO A 418 15.39 30.14 12.18
N SER A 419 15.65 29.54 13.34
CA SER A 419 16.84 28.73 13.59
C SER A 419 16.85 27.43 12.79
N VAL A 420 15.67 26.82 12.61
CA VAL A 420 15.48 25.60 11.81
C VAL A 420 15.66 25.92 10.33
N LEU A 421 15.08 27.03 9.86
CA LEU A 421 15.23 27.50 8.48
C LEU A 421 16.69 27.81 8.15
N GLU A 422 17.38 28.58 8.99
CA GLU A 422 18.80 28.93 8.78
C GLU A 422 19.69 27.68 8.72
N THR A 423 19.46 26.74 9.64
CA THR A 423 20.21 25.47 9.68
C THR A 423 19.95 24.65 8.42
N ARG A 424 18.69 24.52 7.99
CA ARG A 424 18.32 23.78 6.79
C ARG A 424 18.93 24.39 5.53
N THR A 425 18.90 25.72 5.40
CA THR A 425 19.55 26.43 4.29
C THR A 425 21.04 26.11 4.26
N ARG A 426 21.73 26.23 5.41
CA ARG A 426 23.17 25.91 5.53
C ARG A 426 23.48 24.47 5.14
N GLN A 427 22.67 23.51 5.60
CA GLN A 427 22.81 22.09 5.29
C GLN A 427 22.59 21.80 3.80
N MET A 428 21.62 22.45 3.16
CA MET A 428 21.36 22.36 1.72
C MET A 428 22.52 22.93 0.91
N THR A 429 23.02 24.13 1.25
CA THR A 429 24.14 24.75 0.54
C THR A 429 25.42 23.91 0.64
N SER A 430 25.72 23.37 1.82
CA SER A 430 26.89 22.49 2.02
C SER A 430 26.79 21.21 1.19
N SER A 431 25.59 20.63 1.08
CA SER A 431 25.36 19.42 0.27
C SER A 431 25.52 19.69 -1.23
N MET A 432 25.04 20.84 -1.72
CA MET A 432 25.21 21.27 -3.12
C MET A 432 26.68 21.53 -3.47
N SER A 433 27.44 22.18 -2.58
CA SER A 433 28.89 22.39 -2.78
C SER A 433 29.66 21.07 -2.90
N LYS A 434 29.40 20.10 -2.00
CA LYS A 434 30.02 18.77 -2.06
C LYS A 434 29.66 17.99 -3.34
N HIS A 435 28.41 18.12 -3.81
CA HIS A 435 27.98 17.49 -5.06
C HIS A 435 28.72 18.08 -6.27
N ASN A 436 28.85 19.41 -6.34
CA ASN A 436 29.56 20.09 -7.40
C ASN A 436 31.07 19.76 -7.39
N GLU A 437 31.71 19.69 -6.22
CA GLU A 437 33.10 19.23 -6.08
C GLU A 437 33.29 17.79 -6.56
N ALA A 438 32.34 16.89 -6.22
CA ALA A 438 32.38 15.50 -6.67
C ALA A 438 32.21 15.37 -8.20
N LEU A 439 31.34 16.16 -8.82
CA LEU A 439 31.17 16.20 -10.28
C LEU A 439 32.46 16.70 -10.97
N ASN A 440 33.04 17.79 -10.47
CA ASN A 440 34.29 18.34 -11.01
C ASN A 440 35.47 17.35 -10.85
N SER A 441 35.50 16.56 -9.77
CA SER A 441 36.52 15.53 -9.58
C SER A 441 36.37 14.33 -10.52
N LYS A 442 35.14 13.97 -10.90
CA LYS A 442 34.86 12.92 -11.89
C LYS A 442 35.18 13.37 -13.31
N GLU A 443 34.84 14.60 -13.68
CA GLU A 443 35.23 15.17 -14.97
C GLU A 443 36.76 15.25 -15.11
N ALA A 444 37.48 15.56 -14.03
CA ALA A 444 38.95 15.52 -14.00
C ALA A 444 39.53 14.09 -14.11
N ALA A 445 38.82 13.08 -13.61
CA ALA A 445 39.21 11.67 -13.75
C ALA A 445 38.96 11.14 -15.17
N ASP A 446 37.83 11.50 -15.78
CA ASP A 446 37.48 11.11 -17.15
C ASP A 446 38.37 11.82 -18.20
N ALA A 447 38.87 13.02 -17.90
CA ALA A 447 39.84 13.73 -18.73
C ALA A 447 41.23 13.07 -18.80
N ASN A 448 41.57 12.20 -17.83
CA ASN A 448 42.86 11.48 -17.79
C ASN A 448 42.82 10.11 -18.50
N VAL A 449 41.68 9.71 -19.05
CA VAL A 449 41.55 8.49 -19.84
C VAL A 449 41.97 8.79 -21.29
N THR A 450 43.23 8.52 -21.61
CA THR A 450 43.76 8.61 -22.98
C THR A 450 43.26 7.42 -23.80
N TRP A 451 42.30 7.67 -24.68
CA TRP A 451 41.75 6.67 -25.60
C TRP A 451 42.80 6.20 -26.61
N ARG A 452 43.17 4.91 -26.57
CA ARG A 452 43.78 4.21 -27.72
C ARG A 452 42.67 3.86 -28.71
N SER A 453 42.89 4.27 -29.95
CA SER A 453 41.97 4.21 -31.09
C SER A 453 41.89 2.81 -31.73
N THR A 454 40.67 2.38 -32.06
CA THR A 454 40.23 1.58 -33.24
C THR A 454 38.74 1.24 -33.00
N GLY A 455 37.74 1.50 -33.84
CA GLY A 455 37.62 2.12 -35.17
C GLY A 455 36.12 2.27 -35.50
N ASP A 456 35.83 3.15 -36.46
CA ASP A 456 34.60 3.32 -37.26
C ASP A 456 33.34 4.03 -36.68
N MET A 457 33.48 5.36 -36.60
CA MET A 457 32.74 6.44 -37.32
C MET A 457 31.34 6.18 -37.94
N THR A 458 30.25 6.78 -37.39
CA THR A 458 29.57 8.10 -37.69
C THR A 458 28.41 8.02 -38.72
N PHE A 459 27.34 8.83 -38.75
CA PHE A 459 27.19 10.29 -38.60
C PHE A 459 25.73 10.77 -38.35
N SER A 460 25.57 11.81 -37.50
CA SER A 460 24.63 12.98 -37.54
C SER A 460 23.10 12.79 -37.75
N LYS A 461 22.21 13.62 -37.16
CA LYS A 461 22.16 15.08 -37.29
C LYS A 461 21.15 15.71 -36.32
N ALA A 462 21.49 16.88 -35.82
CA ALA A 462 20.69 17.75 -34.96
C ALA A 462 19.43 18.32 -35.66
N TYR A 463 18.40 18.62 -34.87
CA TYR A 463 17.37 19.60 -35.22
C TYR A 463 17.09 20.54 -34.03
N SER A 464 17.53 21.78 -34.18
CA SER A 464 16.97 22.96 -33.53
C SER A 464 15.72 23.39 -34.30
N LEU A 465 14.69 23.91 -33.62
CA LEU A 465 13.69 24.80 -34.20
C LEU A 465 13.20 25.82 -33.15
N ASN A 466 13.30 27.09 -33.53
CA ASN A 466 12.92 28.27 -32.77
C ASN A 466 11.47 28.70 -33.07
N LYS A 467 10.84 29.29 -32.03
CA LYS A 467 9.86 30.39 -31.98
C LYS A 467 8.85 30.62 -33.14
N SER A 468 7.59 30.81 -32.74
CA SER A 468 6.75 31.94 -33.19
C SER A 468 5.76 32.39 -32.09
N ASN A 469 5.52 33.71 -32.04
CA ASN A 469 4.56 34.43 -31.19
C ASN A 469 3.12 34.23 -31.70
N ASP A 470 2.09 34.34 -30.84
CA ASP A 470 1.19 35.50 -30.91
C ASP A 470 0.15 35.63 -29.78
N SER A 471 -0.01 36.90 -29.36
CA SER A 471 -1.15 37.65 -28.82
C SER A 471 -2.11 37.12 -27.72
N LYS A 472 -2.24 37.98 -26.70
CA LYS A 472 -3.32 38.10 -25.69
C LYS A 472 -4.69 38.42 -26.32
N LYS A 473 -5.80 37.98 -25.70
CA LYS A 473 -6.71 38.86 -24.93
C LYS A 473 -7.91 38.11 -24.34
N ASP A 474 -8.31 38.64 -23.18
CA ASP A 474 -9.40 38.27 -22.29
C ASP A 474 -10.80 38.35 -22.93
N THR A 475 -11.72 37.52 -22.44
CA THR A 475 -13.10 37.95 -22.20
C THR A 475 -13.71 37.27 -20.98
N VAL A 476 -14.15 38.14 -20.08
CA VAL A 476 -14.97 37.93 -18.89
C VAL A 476 -16.37 37.46 -19.29
N PHE A 477 -16.94 36.49 -18.56
CA PHE A 477 -18.38 36.44 -18.32
C PHE A 477 -18.66 36.17 -16.84
N SER A 478 -19.48 37.08 -16.31
CA SER A 478 -19.96 37.24 -14.95
C SER A 478 -21.17 36.38 -14.63
N ASP A 479 -21.36 36.12 -13.33
CA ASP A 479 -22.62 36.03 -12.58
C ASP A 479 -23.62 34.91 -12.95
N SER A 480 -24.36 34.27 -12.04
CA SER A 480 -24.67 34.56 -10.64
C SER A 480 -25.37 33.35 -9.99
N SER A 481 -25.14 33.22 -8.68
CA SER A 481 -26.04 32.75 -7.61
C SER A 481 -27.15 31.72 -7.91
N HIS A 482 -27.16 30.62 -7.13
CA HIS A 482 -28.38 30.04 -6.57
C HIS A 482 -28.18 29.70 -5.08
N HIS A 483 -29.04 30.28 -4.25
CA HIS A 483 -29.15 30.06 -2.81
C HIS A 483 -29.87 28.74 -2.50
N GLY A 484 -29.39 28.00 -1.50
CA GLY A 484 -30.09 26.87 -0.87
C GLY A 484 -29.82 26.84 0.63
N ARG A 485 -30.89 26.91 1.42
CA ARG A 485 -30.99 27.24 2.85
C ARG A 485 -30.43 26.19 3.84
N SER A 486 -30.09 26.72 5.02
CA SER A 486 -29.65 26.06 6.26
C SER A 486 -30.75 25.33 7.05
N ILE A 487 -30.37 24.32 7.85
CA ILE A 487 -30.96 23.93 9.15
C ILE A 487 -29.79 23.30 9.95
N PHE A 488 -29.28 23.82 11.08
CA PHE A 488 -29.85 23.86 12.42
C PHE A 488 -29.18 24.94 13.30
N ARG A 489 -29.99 25.53 14.20
CA ARG A 489 -29.60 26.39 15.32
C ARG A 489 -29.21 25.53 16.53
N ASN A 490 -28.24 26.00 17.31
CA ASN A 490 -28.36 26.09 18.77
C ASN A 490 -27.50 27.25 19.31
N GLN A 491 -28.10 28.04 20.19
CA GLN A 491 -27.57 29.24 20.86
C GLN A 491 -26.99 28.88 22.24
N CYS A 492 -25.91 29.58 22.62
CA CYS A 492 -25.55 30.00 23.99
C CYS A 492 -24.24 30.83 23.86
N ASP A 493 -23.91 31.90 24.57
CA ASP A 493 -24.66 32.96 25.26
C ASP A 493 -23.71 34.19 25.29
N LYS A 494 -24.21 35.35 25.72
CA LYS A 494 -23.51 36.65 25.69
C LYS A 494 -22.14 36.65 26.41
N SER A 495 -21.05 36.61 25.63
CA SER A 495 -19.73 37.11 26.04
C SER A 495 -19.20 38.03 24.92
N THR A 496 -18.57 39.13 25.30
CA THR A 496 -17.93 40.12 24.43
C THR A 496 -17.34 39.51 23.15
N CYS A 497 -17.95 39.76 21.99
CA CYS A 497 -17.58 39.10 20.74
C CYS A 497 -16.41 39.84 20.08
N SER A 498 -15.22 39.63 20.61
CA SER A 498 -13.95 39.96 19.95
C SER A 498 -13.76 38.96 18.80
N ILE A 499 -13.70 39.46 17.57
CA ILE A 499 -13.50 38.66 16.36
C ILE A 499 -12.22 39.11 15.69
N TRP A 500 -11.37 38.15 15.35
CA TRP A 500 -10.22 38.41 14.51
C TRP A 500 -10.68 38.75 13.09
N GLN A 501 -10.00 39.72 12.49
CA GLN A 501 -10.21 40.13 11.11
C GLN A 501 -8.88 40.10 10.36
N TRP A 502 -8.95 39.85 9.06
CA TRP A 502 -7.83 39.99 8.13
C TRP A 502 -8.16 41.01 7.04
N GLN A 503 -7.15 41.72 6.54
CA GLN A 503 -7.31 42.71 5.50
C GLN A 503 -7.20 42.04 4.13
N SER A 504 -8.23 42.13 3.31
CA SER A 504 -8.23 41.58 1.94
C SER A 504 -7.32 42.39 1.00
N ARG A 505 -7.07 41.87 -0.21
CA ARG A 505 -6.29 42.58 -1.25
C ARG A 505 -6.86 43.95 -1.64
N CYS A 506 -8.17 44.15 -1.50
CA CYS A 506 -8.80 45.45 -1.75
C CYS A 506 -8.80 46.37 -0.51
N GLY A 507 -8.04 46.02 0.54
CA GLY A 507 -7.91 46.81 1.76
C GLY A 507 -9.09 46.66 2.74
N GLN A 508 -10.10 45.86 2.41
CA GLN A 508 -11.28 45.65 3.26
C GLN A 508 -11.00 44.63 4.38
N TRP A 509 -11.38 44.97 5.61
CA TRP A 509 -11.30 44.03 6.74
C TRP A 509 -12.43 43.01 6.66
N LYS A 510 -12.08 41.72 6.70
CA LYS A 510 -13.01 40.59 6.69
C LYS A 510 -12.87 39.79 7.99
N ASP A 511 -14.01 39.39 8.55
CA ASP A 511 -14.05 38.50 9.71
C ASP A 511 -13.45 37.14 9.34
N PHE A 512 -12.66 36.55 10.24
CA PHE A 512 -12.30 35.14 10.10
C PHE A 512 -13.56 34.26 10.23
N PRO A 513 -13.67 33.17 9.43
CA PRO A 513 -14.64 32.11 9.68
C PRO A 513 -14.59 31.62 11.13
N LYS A 514 -15.72 31.13 11.64
CA LYS A 514 -15.87 30.81 13.08
C LYS A 514 -14.82 29.81 13.58
N ASP A 515 -14.59 28.75 12.83
CA ASP A 515 -13.57 27.72 13.08
C ASP A 515 -12.14 28.31 13.17
N ALA A 516 -11.77 29.16 12.21
CA ALA A 516 -10.50 29.86 12.24
C ALA A 516 -10.40 30.83 13.42
N ASN A 517 -11.47 31.57 13.72
CA ASN A 517 -11.51 32.50 14.84
C ASN A 517 -11.39 31.79 16.20
N ASP A 518 -12.09 30.66 16.38
CA ASP A 518 -12.04 29.85 17.60
C ASP A 518 -10.61 29.30 17.82
N THR A 519 -9.95 28.85 16.75
CA THR A 519 -8.54 28.40 16.77
C THR A 519 -7.58 29.51 17.22
N ILE A 520 -7.74 30.73 16.69
CA ILE A 520 -6.91 31.88 17.07
C ILE A 520 -7.15 32.28 18.53
N MET A 521 -8.40 32.27 18.97
CA MET A 521 -8.78 32.64 20.34
C MET A 521 -8.25 31.63 21.36
N GLU A 522 -8.36 30.33 21.08
CA GLU A 522 -7.78 29.27 21.89
C GLU A 522 -6.26 29.43 21.99
N PHE A 523 -5.59 29.65 20.85
CA PHE A 523 -4.15 29.89 20.81
C PHE A 523 -3.72 31.09 21.66
N CYS A 524 -4.47 32.21 21.57
CA CYS A 524 -4.22 33.39 22.40
C CYS A 524 -4.37 33.11 23.90
N SER A 525 -5.32 32.25 24.29
CA SER A 525 -5.58 31.90 25.68
C SER A 525 -4.46 31.07 26.32
N LYS A 526 -3.75 30.25 25.51
CA LYS A 526 -2.63 29.39 25.97
C LYS A 526 -1.32 30.17 26.20
N GLY A 527 -1.22 31.42 25.76
CA GLY A 527 -0.17 32.38 26.15
C GLY A 527 1.28 32.05 25.76
N LYS A 528 1.54 30.98 24.99
CA LYS A 528 2.90 30.45 24.76
C LYS A 528 3.37 30.42 23.30
N GLY A 529 2.56 30.86 22.33
CA GLY A 529 2.91 30.81 20.91
C GLY A 529 2.95 32.18 20.23
N THR A 530 3.81 32.33 19.22
CA THR A 530 3.90 33.54 18.39
C THR A 530 3.22 33.41 17.04
N THR A 531 2.87 32.20 16.64
CA THR A 531 2.30 31.86 15.33
C THR A 531 1.20 30.82 15.48
N VAL A 532 0.05 31.07 14.88
CA VAL A 532 -1.05 30.10 14.74
C VAL A 532 -1.31 29.84 13.26
N ILE A 533 -1.67 28.62 12.89
CA ILE A 533 -2.05 28.27 11.52
C ILE A 533 -3.56 28.03 11.51
N VAL A 534 -4.25 28.68 10.58
CA VAL A 534 -5.70 28.52 10.40
C VAL A 534 -6.01 28.12 8.97
N ASN A 535 -7.10 27.38 8.80
CA ASN A 535 -7.67 27.12 7.49
C ASN A 535 -8.62 28.26 7.13
N LEU A 536 -8.34 28.96 6.02
CA LEU A 536 -9.20 30.00 5.48
C LEU A 536 -9.72 29.55 4.11
N ASN A 537 -10.98 29.11 4.06
CA ASN A 537 -11.66 28.65 2.84
C ASN A 537 -10.89 27.54 2.07
N GLY A 538 -10.31 26.58 2.80
CA GLY A 538 -9.54 25.47 2.23
C GLY A 538 -8.06 25.77 1.99
N GLN A 539 -7.59 26.98 2.35
CA GLN A 539 -6.19 27.38 2.24
C GLN A 539 -5.58 27.58 3.62
N LEU A 540 -4.46 26.93 3.89
CA LEU A 540 -3.74 27.12 5.14
C LEU A 540 -3.06 28.49 5.17
N CYS A 541 -3.27 29.23 6.25
CA CYS A 541 -2.75 30.57 6.46
C CYS A 541 -2.06 30.65 7.82
N ARG A 542 -0.80 31.10 7.80
CA ARG A 542 0.01 31.31 8.99
C ARG A 542 -0.22 32.72 9.52
N ILE A 543 -0.66 32.86 10.76
CA ILE A 543 -0.86 34.14 11.43
C ILE A 543 0.26 34.34 12.44
N ASN A 544 1.04 35.42 12.29
CA ASN A 544 2.03 35.84 13.27
C ASN A 544 1.40 36.86 14.23
N MET A 545 1.18 36.43 15.47
CA MET A 545 0.48 37.22 16.48
C MET A 545 1.31 38.43 16.96
N LYS A 546 2.64 38.36 16.87
CA LYS A 546 3.54 39.48 17.21
C LYS A 546 3.57 40.53 16.10
N LYS A 547 3.70 40.09 14.85
CA LYS A 547 3.77 40.97 13.67
C LYS A 547 2.40 41.45 13.18
N LYS A 548 1.30 40.87 13.70
CA LYS A 548 -0.08 41.15 13.29
C LYS A 548 -0.27 41.03 11.76
N ASN A 549 0.36 40.02 11.17
CA ASN A 549 0.18 39.66 9.77
C ASN A 549 -0.14 38.17 9.61
N MET A 550 -0.76 37.84 8.49
CA MET A 550 -1.11 36.49 8.03
C MET A 550 -0.47 36.26 6.68
N MET A 551 0.12 35.09 6.47
CA MET A 551 0.69 34.67 5.21
C MET A 551 -0.01 33.40 4.72
N ASN A 552 -0.49 33.39 3.47
CA ASN A 552 -0.95 32.17 2.84
C ASN A 552 0.24 31.22 2.60
N THR A 553 0.15 29.97 3.07
CA THR A 553 1.30 29.06 3.04
C THR A 553 1.68 28.62 1.63
N ILE A 554 0.71 28.63 0.71
CA ILE A 554 0.85 28.23 -0.71
C ILE A 554 1.25 29.43 -1.55
N THR A 555 0.44 30.51 -1.55
CA THR A 555 0.67 31.66 -2.45
C THR A 555 1.72 32.64 -1.95
N LYS A 556 2.16 32.51 -0.68
CA LYS A 556 3.07 33.43 0.03
C LYS A 556 2.53 34.86 0.18
N GLU A 557 1.25 35.08 -0.08
CA GLU A 557 0.64 36.41 0.05
C GLU A 557 0.45 36.79 1.51
N GLU A 558 0.81 38.03 1.84
CA GLU A 558 0.69 38.59 3.18
C GLU A 558 -0.50 39.54 3.32
N PHE A 559 -1.15 39.45 4.47
CA PHE A 559 -2.33 40.23 4.84
C PHE A 559 -2.20 40.71 6.28
N ASN A 560 -2.65 41.92 6.59
CA ASN A 560 -2.69 42.38 7.99
C ASN A 560 -3.80 41.66 8.75
N VAL A 561 -3.59 41.40 10.04
CA VAL A 561 -4.62 40.86 10.95
C VAL A 561 -4.82 41.75 12.16
N ARG A 562 -6.03 41.78 12.71
CA ARG A 562 -6.35 42.53 13.93
C ARG A 562 -7.44 41.82 14.74
N LEU A 563 -7.42 42.02 16.05
CA LEU A 563 -8.56 41.72 16.90
C LEU A 563 -9.54 42.91 16.84
N TYR A 564 -10.77 42.66 16.41
CA TYR A 564 -11.82 43.66 16.35
C TYR A 564 -12.88 43.37 17.42
N ASN A 565 -13.11 44.34 18.31
CA ASN A 565 -14.16 44.25 19.32
C ASN A 565 -15.44 44.84 18.73
N LYS A 566 -16.49 44.02 18.56
CA LYS A 566 -17.77 44.45 17.98
C LYS A 566 -18.57 45.44 18.86
N ASN A 567 -18.02 45.93 19.98
CA ASN A 567 -18.59 47.01 20.80
C ASN A 567 -17.49 47.94 21.36
N PRO A 568 -17.30 49.15 20.80
CA PRO A 568 -16.96 50.31 21.59
C PRO A 568 -18.27 50.88 22.13
N HIS A 569 -18.57 50.72 23.43
CA HIS A 569 -19.84 51.20 24.00
C HIS A 569 -20.07 52.69 23.74
N VAL A 570 -21.33 53.04 23.52
CA VAL A 570 -22.00 54.30 23.92
C VAL A 570 -21.03 55.44 24.25
N GLY A 571 -20.93 56.36 23.31
CA GLY A 571 -20.43 57.73 23.49
C GLY A 571 -21.20 58.62 22.54
#